data_AF-A0A482ZRE7-F1
#
_entry.id   AF-A0A482ZRE7-F1
#
_cell.length_a   1.000
_cell.length_b   1.000
_cell.length_c   1.000
_cell.angle_alpha   90.00
_cell.angle_beta   90.00
_cell.angle_gamma   90.00
#
_symmetry.space_group_name_H-M   'P 1'
#
loop_
_entity.id
_entity.type
_entity.pdbx_description
1 polymer ?
#
loop_
_entity_poly.entity_id
_entity_poly.type
_entity_poly.pdbx_seq_one_letter_code
_entity_poly.pdbx_strand_id
1 'polypeptide(L)'
;MKRCCDKKKVTCFRKLSQITIEECRERIYSLHTEPKQNQFVIDYMKDHARKNNTVLYTICGEEVCETCWRLTYGVRYNRFQTIKGKFRNGVVLLEHGLTGRLNTSEATLRLLGWMRSFFNKVGDYMPMSEDIHLPSCLTRVDVYELANCDLTQGGLSCPSLSYMYELWRREFSQVKIPKVRS
;
A
#
# COMPACT_ATOMS: atom_id res chain seq x y z
N MET A 1 -16.67 23.57 3.09
CA MET A 1 -15.61 23.37 4.11
C MET A 1 -16.03 24.12 5.39
N LYS A 2 -16.58 23.44 6.40
CA LYS A 2 -16.97 24.12 7.65
C LYS A 2 -15.72 24.28 8.53
N ARG A 3 -15.23 25.52 8.62
CA ARG A 3 -14.18 25.95 9.55
C ARG A 3 -14.64 25.67 10.98
N CYS A 4 -14.08 24.66 11.63
CA CYS A 4 -14.09 24.65 13.08
C CYS A 4 -12.97 25.58 13.55
N CYS A 5 -13.37 26.84 13.75
CA CYS A 5 -12.78 27.93 14.55
C CYS A 5 -13.33 29.31 14.12
N ASP A 6 -14.45 29.39 13.40
CA ASP A 6 -15.12 30.69 13.15
C ASP A 6 -15.92 31.12 14.39
N LYS A 7 -15.29 32.00 15.18
CA LYS A 7 -15.76 33.04 16.13
C LYS A 7 -17.04 32.88 16.98
N LYS A 8 -17.83 31.80 16.93
CA LYS A 8 -19.08 31.67 17.74
C LYS A 8 -19.34 30.27 18.32
N LYS A 9 -18.36 29.37 18.32
CA LYS A 9 -18.46 28.07 19.00
C LYS A 9 -17.23 27.88 19.86
N VAL A 10 -17.47 27.64 21.15
CA VAL A 10 -16.49 27.29 22.18
C VAL A 10 -15.36 26.48 21.56
N THR A 11 -14.15 27.03 21.54
CA THR A 11 -12.98 26.39 20.95
C THR A 11 -12.83 25.01 21.59
N CYS A 12 -12.88 23.93 20.81
CA CYS A 12 -12.78 22.55 21.33
C CYS A 12 -11.58 22.38 22.28
N PHE A 13 -10.51 23.16 22.06
CA PHE A 13 -9.35 23.24 22.95
C PHE A 13 -9.64 23.67 24.39
N ARG A 14 -10.63 24.53 24.65
CA ARG A 14 -10.99 24.93 26.02
C ARG A 14 -11.52 23.77 26.86
N LYS A 15 -11.97 22.69 26.22
CA LYS A 15 -12.36 21.45 26.89
C LYS A 15 -11.17 20.58 27.29
N LEU A 16 -9.97 20.88 26.76
CA LEU A 16 -8.79 20.05 26.96
C LEU A 16 -7.87 20.74 27.96
N SER A 17 -7.43 19.98 28.96
CA SER A 17 -6.37 20.44 29.85
C SER A 17 -5.02 20.39 29.12
N GLN A 18 -4.05 21.17 29.61
CA GLN A 18 -2.68 21.10 29.09
C GLN A 18 -2.09 19.69 29.26
N ILE A 19 -2.33 19.06 30.41
CA ILE A 19 -1.89 17.68 30.71
C ILE A 19 -2.43 16.71 29.66
N THR A 20 -3.73 16.80 29.33
CA THR A 20 -4.35 15.97 28.30
C THR A 20 -3.69 16.12 26.93
N ILE A 21 -3.28 17.34 26.57
CA ILE A 21 -2.60 17.59 25.29
C ILE A 21 -1.21 16.96 25.29
N GLU A 22 -0.48 17.09 26.39
CA GLU A 22 0.85 16.50 26.56
C GLU A 22 0.80 14.97 26.50
N GLU A 23 -0.14 14.33 27.20
CA GLU A 23 -0.37 12.89 27.16
C GLU A 23 -0.69 12.39 25.74
N CYS A 24 -1.53 13.11 24.99
CA CYS A 24 -1.84 12.76 23.60
C CYS A 24 -0.61 12.83 22.69
N ARG A 25 0.28 13.81 22.91
CA ARG A 25 1.53 13.95 22.15
C ARG A 25 2.52 12.86 22.51
N GLU A 26 2.70 12.56 23.78
CA GLU A 26 3.54 11.45 24.24
C GLU A 26 3.07 10.12 23.64
N ARG A 27 1.76 9.90 23.59
CA ARG A 27 1.18 8.67 23.01
C ARG A 27 1.53 8.47 21.53
N ILE A 28 1.61 9.54 20.73
CA ILE A 28 2.01 9.41 19.33
C ILE A 28 3.54 9.40 19.19
N TYR A 29 4.28 10.20 19.96
CA TYR A 29 5.73 10.30 19.82
C TYR A 29 6.47 9.07 20.34
N SER A 30 5.93 8.38 21.35
CA SER A 30 6.43 7.08 21.83
C SER A 30 6.37 5.96 20.79
N LEU A 31 5.66 6.14 19.68
CA LEU A 31 5.68 5.19 18.56
C LEU A 31 6.98 5.26 17.73
N HIS A 32 7.85 6.23 18.00
CA HIS A 32 9.21 6.46 17.47
C HIS A 32 9.37 6.62 15.95
N THR A 33 8.56 5.98 15.11
CA THR A 33 8.65 6.06 13.65
C THR A 33 7.40 6.65 13.02
N GLU A 34 7.59 7.42 11.94
CA GLU A 34 6.46 8.04 11.22
C GLU A 34 5.41 7.01 10.75
N PRO A 35 5.78 5.81 10.27
CA PRO A 35 4.79 4.81 9.85
C PRO A 35 3.96 4.26 10.99
N LYS A 36 4.56 3.97 12.15
CA LYS A 36 3.80 3.54 13.35
C LYS A 36 2.84 4.63 13.81
N GLN A 37 3.29 5.89 13.80
CA GLN A 37 2.43 7.04 14.07
C GLN A 37 1.29 7.19 13.05
N ASN A 38 1.56 6.95 11.76
CA ASN A 38 0.52 7.01 10.74
C ASN A 38 -0.49 5.88 10.92
N GLN A 39 -0.02 4.67 11.27
CA GLN A 39 -0.87 3.52 11.56
C GLN A 39 -1.80 3.81 12.73
N PHE A 40 -1.29 4.40 13.81
CA PHE A 40 -2.10 4.87 14.94
C PHE A 40 -3.25 5.78 14.50
N VAL A 41 -3.00 6.71 13.57
CA VAL A 41 -4.04 7.60 13.04
C VAL A 41 -5.09 6.83 12.22
N ILE A 42 -4.68 5.81 11.44
CA ILE A 42 -5.62 4.95 10.69
C ILE A 42 -6.45 4.09 11.64
N ASP A 43 -5.82 3.45 12.60
CA ASP A 43 -6.50 2.62 13.60
C ASP A 43 -7.54 3.44 14.35
N TYR A 44 -7.18 4.65 14.78
CA TYR A 44 -8.12 5.59 15.37
C TYR A 44 -9.33 5.87 14.46
N MET A 45 -9.09 6.21 13.19
CA MET A 45 -10.16 6.49 12.23
C MET A 45 -11.08 5.29 12.01
N LYS A 46 -10.52 4.08 11.99
CA LYS A 46 -11.25 2.81 11.84
C LYS A 46 -12.16 2.55 13.02
N ASP A 47 -11.63 2.67 14.24
CA ASP A 47 -12.37 2.42 15.47
C ASP A 47 -13.51 3.45 15.68
N HIS A 48 -13.36 4.64 15.10
CA HIS A 48 -14.33 5.74 15.22
C HIS A 48 -15.09 6.04 13.92
N ALA A 49 -15.04 5.12 12.95
CA ALA A 49 -15.76 5.24 11.69
C ALA A 49 -17.26 4.97 11.86
N ARG A 50 -18.10 5.85 11.30
CA ARG A 50 -19.54 5.62 11.15
C ARG A 50 -19.84 5.01 9.77
N LYS A 51 -21.06 4.47 9.59
CA LYS A 51 -21.54 3.80 8.35
C LYS A 51 -21.30 4.56 7.04
N ASN A 52 -21.10 5.88 7.09
CA ASN A 52 -20.89 6.73 5.91
C ASN A 52 -19.42 7.17 5.71
N ASN A 53 -18.44 6.42 6.25
CA ASN A 53 -17.01 6.78 6.26
C ASN A 53 -16.72 8.16 6.90
N THR A 54 -17.61 8.63 7.76
CA THR A 54 -17.40 9.80 8.60
C THR A 54 -16.78 9.36 9.92
N VAL A 55 -15.68 10.01 10.31
CA VAL A 55 -14.97 9.69 11.55
C VAL A 55 -15.47 10.61 12.66
N LEU A 56 -15.82 10.04 13.80
CA LEU A 56 -16.10 10.80 15.01
C LEU A 56 -14.79 11.06 15.76
N TYR A 57 -14.43 12.32 15.98
CA TYR A 57 -13.21 12.64 16.72
C TYR A 57 -13.53 12.93 18.19
N THR A 58 -12.83 12.27 19.07
CA THR A 58 -12.95 12.33 20.52
C THR A 58 -11.56 12.41 21.17
N ILE A 59 -11.46 13.15 22.27
CA ILE A 59 -10.29 13.17 23.15
C ILE A 59 -10.79 13.01 24.58
N CYS A 60 -10.31 11.99 25.29
CA CYS A 60 -10.74 11.69 26.67
C CYS A 60 -12.27 11.63 26.85
N GLY A 61 -12.99 11.10 25.85
CA GLY A 61 -14.46 11.02 25.86
C GLY A 61 -15.19 12.27 25.37
N GLU A 62 -14.51 13.40 25.20
CA GLU A 62 -15.11 14.63 24.68
C GLU A 62 -15.08 14.66 23.15
N GLU A 63 -16.24 14.89 22.51
CA GLU A 63 -16.31 15.11 21.06
C GLU A 63 -15.63 16.43 20.68
N VAL A 64 -14.71 16.34 19.73
CA VAL A 64 -13.90 17.45 19.21
C VAL A 64 -13.98 17.50 17.70
N CYS A 65 -13.59 18.63 17.11
CA CYS A 65 -13.44 18.70 15.67
C CYS A 65 -12.14 18.03 15.19
N GLU A 66 -12.10 17.65 13.91
CA GLU A 66 -10.92 17.12 13.23
C GLU A 66 -9.67 18.00 13.43
N THR A 67 -9.83 19.32 13.32
CA THR A 67 -8.73 20.26 13.49
C THR A 67 -8.16 20.21 14.90
N CYS A 68 -9.01 20.16 15.92
CA CYS A 68 -8.61 20.08 17.32
C CYS A 68 -7.93 18.75 17.59
N TRP A 69 -8.54 17.64 17.19
CA TRP A 69 -7.95 16.31 17.31
C TRP A 69 -6.54 16.25 16.72
N ARG A 70 -6.40 16.68 15.46
CA ARG A 70 -5.13 16.70 14.73
C ARG A 70 -4.06 17.49 15.48
N LEU A 71 -4.39 18.69 15.93
CA LEU A 71 -3.45 19.59 16.60
C LEU A 71 -3.08 19.10 18.01
N THR A 72 -4.03 18.48 18.73
CA THR A 72 -3.76 17.86 20.04
C THR A 72 -2.75 16.74 19.91
N TYR A 73 -2.95 15.82 18.95
CA TYR A 73 -1.98 14.76 18.64
C TYR A 73 -0.75 15.24 17.83
N GLY A 74 -0.58 16.54 17.59
CA GLY A 74 0.62 17.06 16.90
C GLY A 74 0.78 16.64 15.43
N VAL A 75 -0.27 16.17 14.76
CA VAL A 75 -0.19 15.70 13.37
C VAL A 75 -0.26 16.89 12.41
N ARG A 76 0.68 17.00 11.46
CA ARG A 76 0.67 18.08 10.44
C ARG A 76 -0.53 17.93 9.51
N TYR A 77 -1.09 19.06 9.02
CA TYR A 77 -2.28 19.06 8.16
C TYR A 77 -2.10 18.20 6.90
N ASN A 78 -1.05 18.43 6.12
CA ASN A 78 -0.81 17.68 4.88
C ASN A 78 -0.66 16.17 5.14
N ARG A 79 0.13 15.82 6.17
CA ARG A 79 0.31 14.43 6.62
C ARG A 79 -1.02 13.78 6.97
N PHE A 80 -1.86 14.49 7.74
CA PHE A 80 -3.17 14.01 8.13
C PHE A 80 -4.11 13.82 6.93
N GLN A 81 -4.16 14.77 5.98
CA GLN A 81 -4.99 14.62 4.78
C GLN A 81 -4.55 13.43 3.91
N THR A 82 -3.25 13.19 3.79
CA THR A 82 -2.72 12.00 3.11
C THR A 82 -3.19 10.71 3.78
N ILE A 83 -3.06 10.61 5.11
CA ILE A 83 -3.49 9.42 5.88
C ILE A 83 -5.01 9.22 5.74
N LYS A 84 -5.79 10.29 5.89
CA LYS A 84 -7.25 10.26 5.75
C LYS A 84 -7.69 9.86 4.35
N GLY A 85 -6.96 10.28 3.30
CA GLY A 85 -7.18 9.83 1.93
C GLY A 85 -6.99 8.32 1.78
N LYS A 86 -5.91 7.78 2.38
CA LYS A 86 -5.66 6.32 2.40
C LYS A 86 -6.76 5.56 3.14
N PHE A 87 -7.19 6.06 4.29
CA PHE A 87 -8.31 5.49 5.05
C PHE A 87 -9.61 5.45 4.23
N ARG A 88 -9.97 6.55 3.57
CA ARG A 88 -11.16 6.63 2.70
C ARG A 88 -11.12 5.65 1.52
N ASN A 89 -9.93 5.33 1.03
CA ASN A 89 -9.71 4.35 -0.02
C ASN A 89 -9.64 2.90 0.51
N GLY A 90 -9.99 2.67 1.78
CA GLY A 90 -10.05 1.33 2.38
C GLY A 90 -8.70 0.75 2.80
N VAL A 91 -7.64 1.57 2.93
CA VAL A 91 -6.34 1.09 3.43
C VAL A 91 -6.40 0.86 4.94
N VAL A 92 -6.28 -0.41 5.36
CA VAL A 92 -6.36 -0.84 6.77
C VAL A 92 -4.98 -0.89 7.45
N LEU A 93 -3.91 -1.03 6.66
CA LEU A 93 -2.54 -1.13 7.18
C LEU A 93 -1.59 -0.27 6.33
N LEU A 94 -0.83 0.60 6.99
CA LEU A 94 0.26 1.40 6.45
C LEU A 94 1.55 0.62 6.62
N GLU A 95 1.87 -0.20 5.64
CA GLU A 95 3.20 -0.77 5.53
C GLU A 95 4.24 0.36 5.40
N HIS A 96 5.39 0.13 6.04
CA HIS A 96 6.51 1.07 6.13
C HIS A 96 6.85 1.67 4.76
N GLY A 97 7.04 2.98 4.70
CA GLY A 97 7.49 3.69 3.49
C GLY A 97 8.92 3.29 3.12
N LEU A 98 9.05 2.19 2.40
CA LEU A 98 10.06 1.81 1.38
C LEU A 98 9.90 0.32 0.98
N THR A 99 8.67 -0.20 0.96
CA THR A 99 8.36 -1.48 0.31
C THR A 99 7.13 -1.34 -0.57
N GLY A 100 7.33 -1.37 -1.88
CA GLY A 100 6.41 -2.08 -2.77
C GLY A 100 5.10 -1.41 -3.23
N ARG A 101 4.85 -0.11 -3.01
CA ARG A 101 3.97 0.63 -3.95
C ARG A 101 4.83 1.41 -4.93
N LEU A 102 5.50 0.66 -5.81
CA LEU A 102 5.57 1.12 -7.18
C LEU A 102 4.12 1.44 -7.57
N ASN A 103 3.84 2.62 -8.09
CA ASN A 103 2.74 2.69 -9.04
C ASN A 103 3.16 1.71 -10.14
N THR A 104 2.78 0.44 -9.99
CA THR A 104 3.15 -0.63 -10.91
C THR A 104 2.69 -0.12 -12.26
N SER A 105 3.64 0.27 -13.10
CA SER A 105 3.31 0.92 -14.36
C SER A 105 2.37 0.02 -15.13
N GLU A 106 1.52 0.59 -15.99
CA GLU A 106 0.64 -0.24 -16.82
C GLU A 106 1.45 -1.31 -17.56
N ALA A 107 2.62 -0.95 -18.11
CA ALA A 107 3.57 -1.88 -18.70
C ALA A 107 3.98 -3.04 -17.76
N THR A 108 4.20 -2.76 -16.47
CA THR A 108 4.52 -3.80 -15.49
C THR A 108 3.32 -4.71 -15.22
N LEU A 109 2.11 -4.17 -15.07
CA LEU A 109 0.90 -4.97 -14.87
C LEU A 109 0.61 -5.87 -16.08
N ARG A 110 0.82 -5.35 -17.29
CA ARG A 110 0.64 -6.10 -18.53
C ARG A 110 1.66 -7.22 -18.64
N LEU A 111 2.93 -6.96 -18.34
CA LEU A 111 3.97 -8.00 -18.31
C LEU A 111 3.66 -9.09 -17.27
N LEU A 112 3.22 -8.72 -16.06
CA LEU A 112 2.80 -9.69 -15.04
C LEU A 112 1.62 -10.55 -15.50
N GLY A 113 0.61 -9.92 -16.12
CA GLY A 113 -0.54 -10.62 -16.68
C GLY A 113 -0.16 -11.58 -17.81
N TRP A 114 0.74 -11.15 -18.70
CA TRP A 114 1.28 -11.98 -19.76
C TRP A 114 2.04 -13.17 -19.20
N MET A 115 3.00 -12.95 -18.27
CA MET A 115 3.79 -14.01 -17.65
C MET A 115 2.91 -15.06 -16.96
N ARG A 116 1.92 -14.60 -16.19
CA ARG A 116 0.95 -15.51 -15.53
C ARG A 116 0.19 -16.36 -16.55
N SER A 117 -0.28 -15.74 -17.64
CA SER A 117 -1.03 -16.45 -18.69
C SER A 117 -0.13 -17.46 -19.42
N PHE A 118 1.10 -17.06 -19.73
CA PHE A 118 2.08 -17.91 -20.40
C PHE A 118 2.47 -19.10 -19.52
N PHE A 119 2.82 -18.88 -18.25
CA PHE A 119 3.21 -19.96 -17.33
C PHE A 119 2.08 -20.93 -17.05
N ASN A 120 0.84 -20.47 -16.94
CA ASN A 120 -0.31 -21.36 -16.79
C ASN A 120 -0.61 -22.18 -18.06
N LYS A 121 -0.27 -21.63 -19.24
CA LYS A 121 -0.53 -22.30 -20.53
C LYS A 121 0.55 -23.32 -20.88
N VAL A 122 1.81 -23.03 -20.55
CA VAL A 122 2.99 -23.75 -21.03
C VAL A 122 3.69 -24.52 -19.91
N GLY A 123 3.43 -24.18 -18.65
CA GLY A 123 4.07 -24.82 -17.50
C GLY A 123 3.39 -26.11 -17.08
N ASP A 124 4.20 -27.12 -16.79
CA ASP A 124 3.77 -28.38 -16.20
C ASP A 124 3.81 -28.29 -14.67
N TYR A 125 2.69 -28.59 -14.02
CA TYR A 125 2.60 -28.64 -12.56
C TYR A 125 3.22 -29.94 -12.04
N MET A 126 4.21 -29.83 -11.15
CA MET A 126 4.85 -31.00 -10.59
C MET A 126 3.94 -31.63 -9.51
N PRO A 127 3.66 -32.95 -9.53
CA PRO A 127 2.78 -33.57 -8.54
C PRO A 127 3.35 -33.60 -7.11
N MET A 128 4.67 -33.43 -6.96
CA MET A 128 5.39 -33.57 -5.70
C MET A 128 5.89 -32.25 -5.11
N SER A 129 5.69 -31.12 -5.82
CA SER A 129 6.06 -29.79 -5.33
C SER A 129 5.10 -28.73 -5.88
N GLU A 130 5.11 -27.53 -5.30
CA GLU A 130 4.35 -26.39 -5.85
C GLU A 130 5.05 -25.76 -7.07
N ASP A 131 6.10 -26.41 -7.60
CA ASP A 131 6.85 -25.90 -8.73
C ASP A 131 6.08 -26.09 -10.04
N ILE A 132 6.24 -25.09 -10.91
CA ILE A 132 5.76 -25.13 -12.29
C ILE A 132 6.99 -25.20 -13.17
N HIS A 133 7.10 -26.25 -13.98
CA HIS A 133 8.22 -26.44 -14.89
C HIS A 133 7.84 -25.98 -16.30
N LEU A 134 8.55 -24.97 -16.80
CA LEU A 134 8.49 -24.61 -18.21
C LEU A 134 9.29 -25.62 -19.05
N PRO A 135 9.03 -25.71 -20.37
CA PRO A 135 9.83 -26.51 -21.29
C PRO A 135 11.33 -26.24 -21.15
N SER A 136 12.12 -27.30 -21.06
CA SER A 136 13.56 -27.22 -20.82
C SER A 136 14.35 -26.63 -22.01
N CYS A 137 13.72 -26.51 -23.18
CA CYS A 137 14.28 -25.84 -24.34
C CYS A 137 14.18 -24.31 -24.27
N LEU A 138 13.37 -23.76 -23.35
CA LEU A 138 13.27 -22.32 -23.17
C LEU A 138 14.37 -21.81 -22.26
N THR A 139 14.83 -20.60 -22.53
CA THR A 139 15.59 -19.79 -21.60
C THR A 139 14.74 -18.63 -21.11
N ARG A 140 15.17 -17.95 -20.04
CA ARG A 140 14.50 -16.73 -19.60
C ARG A 140 14.59 -15.61 -20.64
N VAL A 141 15.60 -15.65 -21.52
CA VAL A 141 15.72 -14.70 -22.64
C VAL A 141 14.64 -14.99 -23.66
N ASP A 142 14.43 -16.25 -24.04
CA ASP A 142 13.38 -16.63 -25.01
C ASP A 142 11.99 -16.22 -24.51
N VAL A 143 11.71 -16.42 -23.22
CA VAL A 143 10.44 -16.00 -22.62
C VAL A 143 10.27 -14.48 -22.65
N TYR A 144 11.35 -13.72 -22.46
CA TYR A 144 11.30 -12.27 -22.59
C TYR A 144 11.04 -11.83 -24.03
N GLU A 145 11.69 -12.46 -25.01
CA GLU A 145 11.51 -12.13 -26.42
C GLU A 145 10.06 -12.40 -26.86
N LEU A 146 9.47 -13.51 -26.42
CA LEU A 146 8.05 -13.82 -26.62
C LEU A 146 7.15 -12.75 -25.98
N ALA A 147 7.40 -12.37 -24.73
CA ALA A 147 6.63 -11.33 -24.05
C ALA A 147 6.73 -9.99 -24.76
N ASN A 148 7.94 -9.59 -25.14
CA ASN A 148 8.20 -8.33 -25.83
C ASN A 148 7.52 -8.31 -27.20
N CYS A 149 7.58 -9.40 -27.96
CA CYS A 149 6.91 -9.53 -29.26
C CYS A 149 5.38 -9.37 -29.10
N ASP A 150 4.76 -10.13 -28.20
CA ASP A 150 3.31 -10.10 -28.00
C ASP A 150 2.81 -8.74 -27.50
N LEU A 151 3.53 -8.13 -26.55
CA LEU A 151 3.15 -6.83 -25.98
C LEU A 151 3.33 -5.68 -26.99
N THR A 152 4.42 -5.70 -27.76
CA THR A 152 4.68 -4.65 -28.77
C THR A 152 3.77 -4.76 -29.98
N GLN A 153 3.39 -5.97 -30.40
CA GLN A 153 2.34 -6.18 -31.40
C GLN A 153 0.98 -5.62 -30.94
N GLY A 154 0.71 -5.66 -29.63
CA GLY A 154 -0.45 -5.00 -29.01
C GLY A 154 -0.33 -3.49 -28.85
N GLY A 155 0.74 -2.86 -29.33
CA GLY A 155 1.00 -1.42 -29.21
C GLY A 155 1.48 -0.97 -27.82
N LEU A 156 1.95 -1.90 -26.99
CA LEU A 156 2.38 -1.64 -25.61
C LEU A 156 3.91 -1.72 -25.48
N SER A 157 4.45 -1.04 -24.47
CA SER A 157 5.86 -1.16 -24.13
C SER A 157 6.11 -2.33 -23.17
N CYS A 158 7.17 -3.09 -23.44
CA CYS A 158 7.65 -4.12 -22.52
C CYS A 158 8.71 -3.52 -21.58
N PRO A 159 8.62 -3.74 -20.25
CA PRO A 159 9.71 -3.43 -19.33
C PRO A 159 11.02 -4.16 -19.70
N SER A 160 12.16 -3.73 -19.15
CA SER A 160 13.46 -4.33 -19.49
C SER A 160 13.61 -5.78 -19.05
N LEU A 161 14.50 -6.53 -19.72
CA LEU A 161 14.84 -7.92 -19.40
C LEU A 161 15.23 -8.12 -17.93
N SER A 162 16.12 -7.26 -17.41
CA SER A 162 16.56 -7.31 -16.01
C SER A 162 15.40 -7.13 -15.03
N TYR A 163 14.45 -6.26 -15.37
CA TYR A 163 13.26 -6.05 -14.55
C TYR A 163 12.30 -7.24 -14.64
N MET A 164 12.13 -7.86 -15.81
CA MET A 164 11.39 -9.13 -15.91
C MET A 164 11.99 -10.21 -15.02
N TYR A 165 13.32 -10.31 -14.92
CA TYR A 165 13.97 -11.27 -14.02
C TYR A 165 13.73 -10.98 -12.54
N GLU A 166 13.65 -9.70 -12.16
CA GLU A 166 13.25 -9.29 -10.82
C GLU A 166 11.80 -9.72 -10.54
N LEU A 167 10.87 -9.40 -11.43
CA LEU A 167 9.46 -9.77 -11.32
C LEU A 167 9.28 -11.28 -11.26
N TRP A 168 10.00 -12.03 -12.09
CA TRP A 168 9.97 -13.50 -12.06
C TRP A 168 10.38 -14.03 -10.70
N ARG A 169 11.52 -13.57 -10.17
CA ARG A 169 12.01 -14.03 -8.85
C ARG A 169 11.05 -13.68 -7.72
N ARG A 170 10.40 -12.52 -7.79
CA ARG A 170 9.53 -12.01 -6.73
C ARG A 170 8.12 -12.60 -6.77
N GLU A 171 7.51 -12.64 -7.94
CA GLU A 171 6.08 -12.98 -8.13
C GLU A 171 5.85 -14.42 -8.61
N PHE A 172 6.87 -15.04 -9.22
CA PHE A 172 6.80 -16.37 -9.85
C PHE A 172 7.99 -17.25 -9.43
N SER A 173 8.36 -17.19 -8.15
CA SER A 173 9.51 -17.90 -7.60
C SER A 173 9.42 -19.42 -7.77
N GLN A 174 8.20 -19.96 -7.83
CA GLN A 174 7.87 -21.37 -8.07
C GLN A 174 8.01 -21.80 -9.54
N VAL A 175 8.11 -20.86 -10.49
CA VAL A 175 8.24 -21.20 -11.91
C VAL A 175 9.70 -21.40 -12.27
N LYS A 176 10.05 -22.63 -12.69
CA LYS A 176 11.42 -23.04 -13.03
C LYS A 176 11.52 -23.46 -14.48
N ILE A 177 12.73 -23.33 -15.03
CA ILE A 177 13.12 -23.92 -16.29
C ILE A 177 14.08 -25.07 -15.94
N PRO A 178 13.71 -26.34 -16.17
CA PRO A 178 14.56 -27.48 -15.89
C PRO A 178 15.84 -27.42 -16.73
N LYS A 179 16.99 -27.70 -16.12
CA LYS A 179 18.24 -27.89 -16.86
C LYS A 179 18.20 -29.27 -17.51
N VAL A 180 18.30 -29.32 -18.84
CA VAL A 180 18.65 -30.57 -19.51
C VAL A 180 20.09 -30.91 -19.11
N ARG A 181 20.30 -31.99 -18.36
CA ARG A 181 21.64 -32.56 -18.22
C ARG A 181 21.93 -33.28 -19.52
N SER A 182 22.68 -32.63 -20.40
CA SER A 182 23.41 -33.27 -21.50
C SER A 182 24.51 -34.15 -20.94
#